data_AF-A0A382UM38-F1
#
_entry.id   AF-A0A382UM38-F1
#
_cell.length_a   1.000
_cell.length_b   1.000
_cell.length_c   1.000
_cell.angle_alpha   90.00
_cell.angle_beta   90.00
_cell.angle_gamma   90.00
#
_symmetry.space_group_name_H-M   'P 1'
#
loop_
_entity.id
_entity.type
_entity.pdbx_description
1 polymer ?
#
loop_
_entity_poly.entity_id
_entity_poly.type
_entity_poly.pdbx_seq_one_letter_code
_entity_poly.pdbx_strand_id
1 'polypeptide(L)'
;MEHSKQIKILSELIRQLDEKANVDAGVILQNPTSVYTCSDLANKEWEKFFQNHPQLVGLSKDLPEPGYFLTIDDFGIPILATRDS
;
A
#
# COMPACT_ATOMS: atom_id res chain seq x y z
N MET A 1 19.69 8.96 4.99
CA MET A 1 18.74 8.78 6.10
C MET A 1 18.86 10.02 6.98
N GLU A 2 17.78 10.77 7.20
CA GLU A 2 17.81 12.03 7.96
C GLU A 2 18.22 11.79 9.42
N HIS A 3 19.23 12.51 9.92
CA HIS A 3 19.76 12.33 11.29
C HIS A 3 18.68 12.51 12.37
N SER A 4 17.75 13.45 12.17
CA SER A 4 16.59 13.66 13.05
C SER A 4 15.70 12.40 13.19
N LYS A 5 15.53 11.63 12.11
CA LYS A 5 14.75 10.38 12.17
C LYS A 5 15.46 9.31 13.00
N GLN A 6 16.79 9.24 12.92
CA GLN A 6 17.58 8.28 13.71
C GLN A 6 17.44 8.55 15.21
N ILE A 7 17.56 9.82 15.62
CA ILE A 7 17.37 10.22 17.03
C ILE A 7 15.96 9.84 17.49
N LYS A 8 14.92 10.16 16.68
CA LYS A 8 13.53 9.84 17.03
C LYS A 8 13.29 8.34 17.22
N ILE A 9 13.81 7.51 16.31
CA ILE A 9 13.69 6.05 16.40
C ILE A 9 14.41 5.55 17.65
N LEU A 10 15.62 6.03 17.92
CA LEU A 10 16.40 5.59 19.07
C LEU A 10 15.74 5.96 20.40
N SER A 11 15.20 7.17 20.53
CA SER A 11 14.44 7.60 21.71
C SER A 11 13.21 6.73 21.95
N GLU A 12 12.49 6.36 20.89
CA GLU A 12 11.31 5.50 20.99
C GLU A 12 11.67 4.08 21.41
N LEU A 13 12.79 3.54 20.91
CA LEU A 13 13.29 2.22 21.33
C LEU A 13 13.72 2.20 22.80
N ILE A 14 14.40 3.25 23.27
CA ILE A 14 14.79 3.37 24.69
C ILE A 14 13.53 3.43 25.57
N ARG A 15 12.53 4.24 25.19
CA ARG A 15 11.25 4.34 25.90
C ARG A 15 10.55 2.97 26.00
N GLN A 16 10.52 2.21 24.91
CA GLN A 16 9.93 0.86 24.88
C GLN A 16 10.67 -0.11 25.80
N LEU A 17 11.99 -0.04 25.87
CA LEU A 17 12.79 -0.85 26.80
C LEU A 17 12.52 -0.50 28.27
N ASP A 18 12.47 0.79 28.59
CA ASP A 18 12.22 1.27 29.96
C ASP A 18 10.81 0.89 30.44
N GLU A 19 9.82 1.03 29.58
CA GLU A 19 8.42 0.69 29.86
C GLU A 19 8.12 -0.81 29.74
N LYS A 20 9.07 -1.61 29.24
CA LYS A 20 8.87 -3.01 28.83
C LYS A 20 7.66 -3.17 27.88
N ALA A 21 7.43 -2.16 27.06
CA ALA A 21 6.38 -2.12 26.06
C ALA A 21 6.97 -2.42 24.68
N ASN A 22 6.14 -2.89 23.77
CA ASN A 22 6.47 -3.05 22.36
C ASN A 22 5.35 -2.41 21.53
N VAL A 23 5.45 -2.48 20.21
CA VAL A 23 4.38 -2.02 19.29
C VAL A 23 3.16 -2.96 19.26
N ASP A 24 3.03 -3.87 20.22
CA ASP A 24 1.85 -4.73 20.34
C ASP A 24 0.64 -3.86 20.67
N ALA A 25 -0.47 -4.11 19.98
CA ALA A 25 -1.74 -3.46 20.24
C ALA A 25 -2.34 -3.88 21.60
N GLY A 26 -1.72 -4.84 22.30
CA GLY A 26 -2.11 -5.33 23.61
C GLY A 26 -3.37 -6.19 23.59
N VAL A 27 -3.91 -6.45 22.40
CA VAL A 27 -5.12 -7.23 22.16
C VAL A 27 -4.98 -8.06 20.89
N ILE A 28 -5.62 -9.23 20.89
CA ILE A 28 -5.83 -9.99 19.65
C ILE A 28 -6.96 -9.31 18.88
N LEU A 29 -6.63 -8.73 17.73
CA LEU A 29 -7.64 -8.16 16.84
C LEU A 29 -8.42 -9.30 16.18
N GLN A 30 -9.73 -9.30 16.37
CA GLN A 30 -10.64 -10.19 15.66
C GLN A 30 -11.27 -9.42 14.51
N ASN A 31 -10.85 -9.73 13.28
CA ASN A 31 -11.52 -9.20 12.10
C ASN A 31 -12.77 -10.04 11.81
N PRO A 32 -13.97 -9.41 11.70
CA PRO A 32 -15.16 -10.16 11.36
C PRO A 32 -15.04 -10.72 9.94
N THR A 33 -15.50 -11.95 9.74
CA THR A 33 -15.43 -12.63 8.44
C THR A 33 -16.16 -11.87 7.33
N SER A 34 -17.18 -11.08 7.71
CA SER A 34 -17.93 -10.21 6.81
C SER A 34 -17.06 -9.20 6.06
N VAL A 35 -15.90 -8.80 6.61
CA VAL A 35 -14.97 -7.90 5.91
C VAL A 35 -14.47 -8.52 4.60
N TYR A 36 -14.38 -9.85 4.53
CA TYR A 36 -13.89 -10.57 3.35
C TYR A 36 -15.01 -11.10 2.45
N THR A 37 -16.27 -11.11 2.92
CA THR A 37 -17.39 -11.74 2.19
C THR A 37 -18.52 -10.77 1.83
N CYS A 38 -18.54 -9.56 2.38
CA CYS A 38 -19.58 -8.57 2.12
C CYS A 38 -19.36 -7.87 0.77
N SER A 39 -20.24 -8.13 -0.19
CA SER A 39 -20.18 -7.52 -1.52
C SER A 39 -20.34 -6.00 -1.50
N ASP A 40 -21.19 -5.47 -0.61
CA ASP A 40 -21.40 -4.02 -0.50
C ASP A 40 -20.16 -3.29 0.01
N LEU A 41 -19.40 -3.93 0.91
CA LEU A 41 -18.13 -3.39 1.38
C LEU A 41 -17.08 -3.45 0.26
N ALA A 42 -16.95 -4.59 -0.42
CA ALA A 42 -16.02 -4.75 -1.54
C ALA A 42 -16.28 -3.72 -2.65
N ASN A 43 -17.54 -3.43 -2.99
CA ASN A 43 -17.89 -2.41 -3.97
C ASN A 43 -17.43 -1.01 -3.56
N LYS A 44 -17.58 -0.66 -2.27
CA LYS A 44 -17.12 0.63 -1.73
C LYS A 44 -15.60 0.74 -1.70
N GLU A 45 -14.92 -0.34 -1.35
CA GLU A 45 -13.46 -0.42 -1.37
C GLU A 45 -12.93 -0.29 -2.81
N TRP A 46 -13.59 -0.94 -3.76
CA TRP A 46 -13.27 -0.83 -5.19
C TRP A 46 -13.32 0.61 -5.68
N GLU A 47 -14.42 1.31 -5.41
CA GLU A 47 -14.59 2.71 -5.79
C GLU A 47 -13.54 3.62 -5.12
N LYS A 48 -13.33 3.49 -3.80
CA LYS A 48 -12.49 4.42 -3.04
C LYS A 48 -10.99 4.15 -3.15
N PHE A 49 -10.58 2.89 -3.14
CA PHE A 49 -9.17 2.52 -3.10
C PHE A 49 -8.58 2.22 -4.46
N PHE A 50 -9.38 1.79 -5.45
CA PHE A 50 -8.85 1.36 -6.74
C PHE A 50 -9.19 2.33 -7.88
N GLN A 51 -10.42 2.87 -7.93
CA GLN A 51 -10.81 3.81 -8.99
C GLN A 51 -10.42 5.26 -8.69
N ASN A 52 -10.61 5.71 -7.45
CA ASN A 52 -10.40 7.12 -7.06
C ASN A 52 -9.02 7.40 -6.44
N HIS A 53 -8.05 6.49 -6.60
CA HIS A 53 -6.72 6.63 -6.04
C HIS A 53 -5.63 6.22 -7.05
N PRO A 54 -4.47 6.91 -7.10
CA PRO A 54 -3.34 6.48 -7.93
C PRO A 54 -2.89 5.05 -7.61
N GLN A 55 -2.72 4.24 -8.66
CA GLN A 55 -2.26 2.86 -8.57
C GLN A 55 -0.84 2.71 -9.11
N LEU A 56 -0.08 1.81 -8.52
CA LEU A 56 1.21 1.40 -9.08
C LEU A 56 0.96 0.43 -10.22
N VAL A 57 1.25 0.87 -11.45
CA VAL A 57 1.06 0.09 -12.67
C VAL A 57 2.32 -0.69 -13.08
N GLY A 58 3.50 -0.23 -12.68
CA GLY A 58 4.77 -0.85 -13.04
C GLY A 58 5.95 0.06 -12.72
N LEU A 59 7.15 -0.46 -12.93
CA LEU A 59 8.40 0.29 -12.78
C LEU A 59 8.81 0.90 -14.12
N SER A 60 9.59 1.97 -14.08
CA SER A 60 10.08 2.60 -15.31
C SER A 60 10.89 1.66 -16.21
N LYS A 61 11.54 0.64 -15.63
CA LYS A 61 12.28 -0.38 -16.38
C LYS A 61 11.40 -1.37 -17.13
N ASP A 62 10.12 -1.48 -16.77
CA ASP A 62 9.15 -2.32 -17.47
C ASP A 62 8.71 -1.65 -18.80
N LEU A 63 8.98 -0.35 -18.95
CA LEU A 63 8.77 0.43 -20.17
C LEU A 63 10.08 1.16 -20.54
N PRO A 64 11.13 0.46 -20.98
CA PRO A 64 12.47 1.05 -21.09
C PRO A 64 12.59 2.14 -22.17
N GLU A 65 11.99 1.93 -23.34
CA GLU A 65 12.12 2.79 -24.52
C GLU A 65 10.81 2.86 -25.33
N PRO A 66 10.66 3.84 -26.25
CA PRO A 66 9.47 3.95 -27.09
C PRO A 66 9.20 2.67 -27.88
N GLY A 67 7.93 2.28 -27.98
CA GLY A 67 7.49 1.03 -28.61
C GLY A 67 7.28 -0.14 -27.65
N TYR A 68 7.67 0.00 -26.37
CA TYR A 68 7.31 -0.95 -25.32
C TYR A 68 5.95 -0.59 -24.74
N PHE A 69 5.19 -1.62 -24.36
CA PHE A 69 3.89 -1.47 -23.75
C PHE A 69 3.67 -2.50 -22.64
N LEU A 70 2.79 -2.14 -21.70
CA LEU A 70 2.33 -2.99 -20.61
C LEU A 70 0.80 -2.97 -20.59
N THR A 71 0.19 -4.13 -20.37
CA THR A 71 -1.26 -4.28 -20.21
C THR A 71 -1.60 -4.66 -18.78
N ILE A 72 -2.61 -4.02 -18.19
CA ILE A 72 -3.08 -4.28 -16.84
C ILE A 72 -4.60 -4.40 -16.85
N ASP A 73 -5.14 -5.39 -16.15
CA ASP A 73 -6.59 -5.62 -16.05
C ASP A 73 -7.08 -5.66 -14.58
N ASP A 74 -6.18 -5.42 -13.62
CA ASP A 74 -6.45 -5.61 -12.20
C ASP A 74 -7.35 -4.55 -11.55
N PHE A 75 -7.63 -3.45 -12.25
CA PHE A 75 -8.39 -2.30 -11.70
C PHE A 75 -9.80 -2.17 -12.32
N GLY A 76 -10.27 -3.19 -13.02
CA GLY A 76 -11.62 -3.26 -13.62
C GLY A 76 -11.79 -2.43 -14.89
N ILE A 77 -10.75 -1.69 -15.27
CA ILE A 77 -10.63 -1.05 -16.58
C ILE A 77 -9.34 -1.58 -17.19
N PRO A 78 -9.38 -2.17 -18.40
CA PRO A 78 -8.16 -2.56 -19.10
C PRO A 78 -7.31 -1.33 -19.42
N ILE A 79 -6.07 -1.32 -18.96
CA ILE A 79 -5.11 -0.23 -19.17
C ILE A 79 -4.02 -0.71 -20.11
N LEU A 80 -3.70 0.11 -21.11
CA LEU A 80 -2.50 -0.01 -21.94
C LEU A 80 -1.56 1.15 -21.61
N ALA A 81 -0.43 0.85 -20.98
CA ALA A 81 0.61 1.83 -20.70
C ALA A 81 1.71 1.74 -21.77
N THR A 82 2.09 2.89 -22.34
CA THR A 82 3.14 2.99 -23.38
C THR A 82 4.18 4.03 -23.00
N ARG A 83 5.42 3.89 -23.48
CA ARG A 83 6.45 4.92 -23.36
C ARG A 83 6.37 5.86 -24.56
N ASP A 84 6.09 7.13 -24.30
CA ASP A 84 6.12 8.19 -25.33
C ASP A 84 7.57 8.57 -25.70
N SER A 85 7.76 9.15 -26.88
CA SER A 85 9.06 9.52 -27.46
C SER A 85 9.69 10.78 -26.88
#